data_AF-A0A523KFG1-F1
#
_entry.id   AF-A0A523KFG1-F1
#
_cell.length_a   1.000
_cell.length_b   1.000
_cell.length_c   1.000
_cell.angle_alpha   90.00
_cell.angle_beta   90.00
_cell.angle_gamma   90.00
#
_symmetry.space_group_name_H-M   'P 1'
#
loop_
_entity.id
_entity.type
_entity.pdbx_description
1 polymer ?
#
loop_
_entity_poly.entity_id
_entity_poly.type
_entity_poly.pdbx_seq_one_letter_code
_entity_poly.pdbx_strand_id
1 'polypeptide(L)'
;MMMFNFLSSNIYVRIWKNRITAFKPNLVLHPLEMIEGGLSQVEGKVLRELGATFGSPKVIIHLGPELSGSDVMDKIKTIKVV
;
A
#
# COMPACT_ATOMS: atom_id res chain seq x y z
N MET A 1 -21.87 -20.13 -34.40
CA MET A 1 -20.42 -20.01 -34.17
C MET A 1 -19.99 -18.61 -34.60
N MET A 2 -19.54 -17.80 -33.63
CA MET A 2 -18.74 -16.57 -33.71
C MET A 2 -19.19 -15.38 -34.60
N MET A 3 -19.97 -14.47 -33.99
CA MET A 3 -19.93 -13.02 -34.25
C MET A 3 -20.10 -12.28 -32.90
N PHE A 4 -19.10 -12.38 -32.01
CA PHE A 4 -19.06 -11.53 -30.81
C PHE A 4 -18.21 -10.30 -31.10
N ASN A 5 -18.90 -9.16 -31.12
CA ASN A 5 -18.46 -7.88 -31.66
C ASN A 5 -17.19 -7.30 -31.02
N PHE A 6 -16.30 -6.81 -31.89
CA PHE A 6 -15.01 -6.15 -31.64
C PHE A 6 -15.10 -4.77 -30.94
N LEU A 7 -16.29 -4.34 -30.49
CA LEU A 7 -16.50 -3.02 -29.87
C LEU A 7 -16.36 -2.99 -28.34
N SER A 8 -16.17 -4.15 -27.68
CA SER A 8 -16.15 -4.24 -26.21
C SER A 8 -14.76 -4.09 -25.57
N SER A 9 -13.69 -4.16 -26.37
CA SER A 9 -12.30 -4.18 -25.87
C SER A 9 -11.88 -2.87 -25.20
N ASN A 10 -12.22 -1.72 -25.78
CA ASN A 10 -11.81 -0.42 -25.25
C ASN A 10 -12.60 0.02 -24.01
N ILE A 11 -13.88 -0.35 -23.88
CA ILE A 11 -14.70 0.00 -22.72
C ILE A 11 -14.32 -0.85 -21.50
N TYR A 12 -14.14 -2.17 -21.69
CA TYR A 12 -13.76 -3.07 -20.60
C TYR A 12 -12.36 -2.78 -20.07
N VAL A 13 -11.39 -2.53 -20.96
CA VAL A 13 -10.02 -2.17 -20.56
C VAL A 13 -10.00 -0.83 -19.83
N ARG A 14 -10.80 0.16 -20.24
CA ARG A 14 -10.85 1.48 -19.58
C ARG A 14 -11.48 1.42 -18.19
N ILE A 15 -12.55 0.65 -18.02
CA ILE A 15 -13.22 0.44 -16.72
C ILE A 15 -12.31 -0.33 -15.76
N TRP A 16 -11.58 -1.34 -16.24
CA TRP A 16 -10.57 -2.02 -15.42
C TRP A 16 -9.42 -1.10 -15.07
N LYS A 17 -8.80 -0.43 -16.05
CA LYS A 17 -7.63 0.45 -15.85
C LYS A 17 -7.87 1.52 -14.77
N ASN A 18 -9.05 2.14 -14.75
CA ASN A 18 -9.40 3.13 -13.73
C ASN A 18 -9.63 2.53 -12.33
N ARG A 19 -10.12 1.27 -12.21
CA ARG A 19 -10.31 0.61 -10.90
C ARG A 19 -9.01 0.12 -10.28
N ILE A 20 -8.07 -0.38 -11.07
CA ILE A 20 -6.73 -0.79 -10.59
C ILE A 20 -5.81 0.41 -10.29
N THR A 21 -6.02 1.58 -10.91
CA THR A 21 -5.24 2.79 -10.57
C THR A 21 -5.80 3.57 -9.37
N ALA A 22 -7.05 3.33 -8.96
CA ALA A 22 -7.74 4.13 -7.94
C ALA A 22 -7.50 3.66 -6.51
N PHE A 23 -7.20 2.37 -6.28
CA PHE A 23 -7.00 1.84 -4.93
C PHE A 23 -5.52 1.75 -4.59
N LYS A 24 -4.94 2.87 -4.15
CA LYS A 24 -3.59 2.92 -3.58
C LYS A 24 -3.70 2.96 -2.05
N PRO A 25 -3.64 1.81 -1.34
CA PRO A 25 -3.78 1.81 0.11
C PRO A 25 -2.60 2.54 0.75
N ASN A 26 -2.83 3.18 1.89
CA ASN A 26 -1.75 3.63 2.78
C ASN A 26 -1.45 2.50 3.77
N LEU A 27 -0.18 2.20 4.00
CA LEU A 27 0.22 1.06 4.83
C LEU A 27 0.99 1.53 6.07
N VAL A 28 0.64 0.99 7.23
CA VAL A 28 1.43 1.09 8.47
C VAL A 28 1.97 -0.30 8.77
N LEU A 29 3.30 -0.44 8.74
CA LEU A 29 3.99 -1.67 9.09
C LEU A 29 4.60 -1.55 10.48
N HIS A 30 4.35 -2.54 11.33
CA HIS A 30 4.86 -2.58 12.70
C HIS A 30 5.65 -3.87 12.91
N PRO A 31 6.99 -3.80 12.96
CA PRO A 31 7.82 -4.94 13.36
C PRO A 31 7.59 -5.24 14.85
N LEU A 32 7.21 -6.48 15.16
CA LEU A 32 6.93 -6.93 16.53
C LEU A 32 8.15 -7.50 17.26
N GLU A 33 9.18 -7.87 16.51
CA GLU A 33 10.37 -8.55 17.01
C GLU A 33 11.63 -7.86 16.48
N MET A 34 12.77 -8.12 17.14
CA MET A 34 14.10 -7.68 16.72
C MET A 34 14.24 -6.16 16.54
N ILE A 35 13.51 -5.38 17.33
CA ILE A 35 13.56 -3.90 17.34
C ILE A 35 14.64 -3.34 18.27
N GLU A 36 15.40 -4.20 18.95
CA GLU A 36 16.46 -3.81 19.89
C GLU A 36 17.57 -3.07 19.14
N GLY A 37 17.79 -1.78 19.46
CA GLY A 37 18.74 -0.93 18.75
C GLY A 37 18.16 -0.17 17.54
N GLY A 38 16.85 -0.31 17.29
CA GLY A 38 16.17 0.33 16.17
C GLY A 38 16.35 -0.40 14.85
N LEU A 39 15.81 0.18 13.78
CA LEU A 39 15.78 -0.44 12.46
C LEU A 39 17.06 -0.12 11.69
N SER A 40 17.78 -1.13 11.21
CA SER A 40 18.89 -0.92 10.28
C SER A 40 18.40 -0.35 8.94
N GLN A 41 19.34 0.22 8.16
CA GLN A 41 19.02 0.74 6.83
C GLN A 41 18.46 -0.34 5.89
N VAL A 42 18.97 -1.57 6.00
CA VAL A 42 18.53 -2.70 5.17
C VAL A 42 17.11 -3.12 5.54
N GLU A 43 16.81 -3.30 6.83
CA GLU A 43 15.46 -3.66 7.28
C GLU A 43 14.44 -2.58 6.91
N GLY A 44 14.80 -1.30 7.06
CA GLY A 44 13.96 -0.19 6.61
C GLY A 44 13.72 -0.18 5.11
N LYS A 45 14.68 -0.64 4.30
CA LYS A 45 14.50 -0.78 2.85
C LYS A 45 13.57 -1.96 2.54
N VAL A 46 13.81 -3.12 3.15
CA VAL A 46 12.99 -4.32 2.96
C VAL A 46 11.53 -4.07 3.32
N LEU A 47 11.25 -3.42 4.46
CA LEU A 47 9.87 -3.11 4.87
C LEU A 47 9.17 -2.13 3.91
N ARG A 48 9.89 -1.16 3.35
CA ARG A 48 9.33 -0.24 2.34
C ARG A 48 9.05 -0.95 1.02
N GLU A 49 9.96 -1.83 0.58
CA GLU A 49 9.78 -2.63 -0.64
C GLU A 49 8.64 -3.64 -0.52
N LEU A 50 8.48 -4.23 0.67
CA LEU A 50 7.35 -5.07 0.99
C LEU A 50 6.03 -4.30 0.81
N GLY A 51 5.92 -3.11 1.41
CA GLY A 51 4.72 -2.29 1.23
C GLY A 51 4.48 -1.83 -0.21
N ALA A 52 5.55 -1.57 -0.98
CA ALA A 52 5.45 -1.27 -2.40
C ALA A 52 4.89 -2.46 -3.21
N THR A 53 5.25 -3.69 -2.84
CA THR A 53 4.72 -4.94 -3.45
C THR A 53 3.21 -5.06 -3.24
N PHE A 54 2.67 -4.53 -2.13
CA PHE A 54 1.22 -4.44 -1.89
C PHE A 54 0.51 -3.33 -2.67
N GLY A 55 1.19 -2.64 -3.59
CA GLY A 55 0.63 -1.53 -4.36
C GLY A 55 0.43 -0.25 -3.54
N SER A 56 1.01 -0.18 -2.34
CA SER A 56 0.99 1.01 -1.51
C SER A 56 2.14 1.94 -1.91
N PRO A 57 1.86 3.16 -2.41
CA PRO A 57 2.90 4.14 -2.67
C PRO A 57 3.48 4.74 -1.37
N LYS A 58 2.85 4.46 -0.23
CA LYS A 58 2.99 5.23 1.02
C LYS A 58 3.00 4.28 2.22
N VAL A 59 4.21 3.95 2.65
CA VAL A 59 4.47 3.02 3.75
C VAL A 59 5.05 3.78 4.93
N ILE A 60 4.36 3.75 6.07
CA ILE A 60 4.88 4.20 7.36
C ILE A 60 5.40 2.97 8.10
N ILE A 61 6.64 3.04 8.56
CA ILE A 61 7.18 2.04 9.49
C ILE A 61 7.01 2.60 10.91
N HIS A 62 6.28 1.88 11.74
CA HIS A 62 6.10 2.21 13.14
C HIS A 62 6.99 1.36 14.02
N LEU A 63 7.90 2.02 14.74
CA LEU A 63 8.67 1.46 15.84
C LEU A 63 8.09 2.02 17.15
N GLY A 64 7.86 1.16 18.14
CA GLY A 64 7.31 1.58 19.43
C GLY A 64 6.26 0.61 19.99
N PRO A 65 5.39 1.10 20.89
CA PRO A 65 4.30 0.31 21.47
C PRO A 65 3.27 -0.13 20.42
N GLU A 66 2.51 -1.17 20.74
CA GLU A 66 1.39 -1.60 19.90
C GLU A 66 0.37 -0.46 19.72
N LEU A 67 -0.12 -0.31 18.48
CA LEU A 67 -1.06 0.73 18.12
C LEU A 67 -2.50 0.27 18.31
N SER A 68 -3.32 1.12 18.91
CA SER A 68 -4.77 0.96 18.84
C SER A 68 -5.30 1.32 17.44
N GLY A 69 -6.53 0.92 17.13
CA GLY A 69 -7.15 1.27 15.84
C GLY A 69 -7.21 2.78 15.57
N SER A 70 -7.42 3.60 16.61
CA SER A 70 -7.37 5.07 16.50
C SER A 70 -5.97 5.57 16.16
N ASP A 71 -4.93 5.01 16.77
CA ASP A 71 -3.54 5.44 16.54
C ASP A 71 -3.08 5.13 15.11
N VAL A 72 -3.54 4.01 14.55
CA VAL A 72 -3.31 3.66 13.14
C VAL A 72 -3.94 4.70 12.23
N MET A 73 -5.19 5.08 12.50
CA MET A 73 -5.90 6.09 11.70
C MET A 73 -5.19 7.45 11.76
N ASP A 74 -4.70 7.85 12.93
CA ASP A 74 -4.00 9.12 13.08
C ASP A 74 -2.65 9.10 12.37
N LYS A 75 -1.89 7.99 12.42
CA LYS A 75 -0.67 7.83 11.63
C LYS A 75 -0.92 7.89 10.12
N ILE A 76 -2.00 7.26 9.64
CA ILE A 76 -2.36 7.29 8.22
C ILE A 76 -2.69 8.73 7.77
N LYS A 77 -3.37 9.53 8.59
CA LYS A 77 -3.70 10.94 8.25
C LYS A 77 -2.46 11.81 8.08
N THR A 78 -1.35 11.50 8.75
CA THR A 78 -0.08 12.23 8.62
C THR A 78 0.52 12.12 7.21
N ILE A 79 0.10 11.12 6.43
CA ILE A 79 0.54 10.94 5.05
C ILE A 79 -0.12 11.97 4.13
N LYS A 80 0.52 13.14 3.94
CA LYS A 80 0.06 14.13 2.97
C LYS A 80 0.07 13.56 1.55
N VAL A 81 -1.06 13.62 0.86
CA VAL A 81 -1.15 13.38 -0.59
C VAL A 81 -0.58 14.63 -1.27
N VAL A 82 0.57 14.47 -1.91
CA VAL A 82 1.11 15.45 -2.86
C VAL A 82 0.34 15.30 -4.16
#